data_AF-A0A7S0L899-F1
#
_entry.id   AF-A0A7S0L899-F1
#
_cell.length_a   1.000
_cell.length_b   1.000
_cell.length_c   1.000
_cell.angle_alpha   90.00
_cell.angle_beta   90.00
_cell.angle_gamma   90.00
#
_symmetry.space_group_name_H-M   'P 1'
#
loop_
_entity.id
_entity.type
_entity.pdbx_description
1 polymer ?
#
loop_
_entity_poly.entity_id
_entity_poly.type
_entity_poly.pdbx_seq_one_letter_code
_entity_poly.pdbx_strand_id
1 'polypeptide(L)'
;EPSERPTRTAVVVGDLFPLGLAMAANGFASPIRVLTPSEAGAALAALREYQETQPGGLLRGDARFKLHLLLPAFCRLVLHPVLVRAVCEALGTPDVLCWSSDLNVKEARSPTYASAHQDSTYANLLPTDAALTAWLALSDAPLEAG
;
A
#
# COMPACT_ATOMS: atom_id res chain seq x y z
N GLU A 1 -17.36 -15.91 26.28
CA GLU A 1 -18.05 -14.68 25.83
C GLU A 1 -17.51 -14.29 24.47
N PRO A 2 -18.37 -13.95 23.48
CA PRO A 2 -17.87 -13.40 22.23
C PRO A 2 -17.56 -11.91 22.46
N SER A 3 -16.27 -11.55 22.48
CA SER A 3 -15.89 -10.14 22.51
C SER A 3 -16.30 -9.50 21.18
N GLU A 4 -17.20 -8.53 21.21
CA GLU A 4 -17.46 -7.64 20.08
C GLU A 4 -16.15 -6.94 19.71
N ARG A 5 -15.59 -7.31 18.55
CA ARG A 5 -14.46 -6.57 17.97
C ARG A 5 -15.00 -5.23 17.47
N PRO A 6 -14.39 -4.09 17.83
CA PRO A 6 -14.82 -2.80 17.32
C PRO A 6 -14.69 -2.78 15.80
N THR A 7 -15.79 -2.49 15.12
CA THR A 7 -15.79 -2.27 13.67
C THR A 7 -14.97 -1.02 13.39
N ARG A 8 -13.80 -1.16 12.77
CA ARG A 8 -12.97 -0.02 12.35
C ARG A 8 -13.72 0.75 11.27
N THR A 9 -14.33 1.87 11.63
CA THR A 9 -14.90 2.82 10.68
C THR A 9 -13.78 3.36 9.80
N ALA A 10 -13.90 3.17 8.48
CA ALA A 10 -12.95 3.75 7.53
C ALA A 10 -13.19 5.25 7.40
N VAL A 11 -12.13 6.04 7.44
CA VAL A 11 -12.21 7.48 7.13
C VAL A 11 -12.57 7.63 5.65
N VAL A 12 -13.68 8.31 5.37
CA VAL A 12 -14.16 8.63 4.02
C VAL A 12 -13.55 9.97 3.59
N VAL A 13 -13.34 10.14 2.28
CA VAL A 13 -12.65 11.25 1.61
C VAL A 13 -13.05 12.68 2.07
N GLY A 14 -14.21 12.84 2.73
CA GLY A 14 -14.66 14.11 3.32
C GLY A 14 -14.03 14.49 4.67
N ASP A 15 -13.46 13.53 5.39
CA ASP A 15 -12.91 13.69 6.75
C ASP A 15 -11.36 13.68 6.75
N LEU A 16 -10.73 14.16 5.68
CA LEU A 16 -9.27 14.17 5.57
C LEU A 16 -8.58 15.06 6.62
N PHE A 17 -9.32 15.93 7.32
CA PHE A 17 -8.88 16.46 8.61
C PHE A 17 -8.89 15.31 9.66
N PRO A 18 -7.76 14.78 10.18
CA PRO A 18 -6.43 15.39 10.28
C PRO A 18 -5.31 14.40 9.89
N LEU A 19 -5.25 13.94 8.63
CA LEU A 19 -4.33 12.89 8.22
C LEU A 19 -2.86 13.25 8.52
N GLY A 20 -2.46 14.48 8.18
CA GLY A 20 -1.12 14.99 8.49
C GLY A 20 -0.81 15.02 9.99
N LEU A 21 -1.77 15.38 10.85
CA LEU A 21 -1.55 15.35 12.31
C LEU A 21 -1.49 13.92 12.84
N ALA A 22 -2.32 13.00 12.33
CA ALA A 22 -2.27 11.59 12.72
C ALA A 22 -0.93 10.96 12.33
N MET A 23 -0.42 11.28 11.13
CA MET A 23 0.90 10.87 10.68
C MET A 23 2.01 11.46 11.56
N ALA A 24 1.98 12.77 11.85
CA ALA A 24 2.97 13.43 12.69
C ALA A 24 2.98 12.90 14.14
N ALA A 25 1.81 12.58 14.70
CA ALA A 25 1.68 12.10 16.07
C ALA A 25 2.07 10.61 16.23
N ASN A 26 1.72 9.75 15.27
CA ASN A 26 1.84 8.30 15.41
C ASN A 26 2.89 7.66 14.49
N GLY A 27 3.39 8.38 13.48
CA GLY A 27 4.23 7.83 12.42
C GLY A 27 3.47 6.99 11.38
N PHE A 28 2.14 6.88 11.49
CA PHE A 28 1.26 6.20 10.53
C PHE A 28 -0.19 6.70 10.62
N ALA A 29 -0.99 6.42 9.58
CA ALA A 29 -2.43 6.66 9.59
C ALA A 29 -3.18 5.55 8.83
N SER A 30 -4.17 4.94 9.47
CA SER A 30 -4.97 3.83 8.92
C SER A 30 -6.23 3.60 9.77
N PRO A 31 -7.36 3.15 9.20
CA PRO A 31 -7.58 2.87 7.77
C PRO A 31 -8.00 4.10 6.96
N ILE A 32 -7.52 4.19 5.72
CA ILE A 32 -7.89 5.21 4.73
C ILE A 32 -8.54 4.51 3.55
N ARG A 33 -9.77 4.87 3.19
CA ARG A 33 -10.44 4.27 2.03
C ARG A 33 -9.94 4.91 0.74
N VAL A 34 -8.93 4.27 0.12
CA VAL A 34 -8.40 4.70 -1.17
C VAL A 34 -9.13 4.01 -2.33
N LEU A 35 -9.22 2.68 -2.28
CA LEU A 35 -9.78 1.86 -3.36
C LEU A 35 -11.19 1.38 -3.02
N THR A 36 -12.06 1.37 -4.02
CA THR A 36 -13.28 0.58 -4.03
C THR A 36 -12.97 -0.92 -4.15
N PRO A 37 -13.90 -1.81 -3.76
CA PRO A 37 -13.71 -3.25 -3.96
C PRO A 37 -13.47 -3.63 -5.42
N SER A 38 -14.09 -2.92 -6.37
CA SER A 38 -13.92 -3.17 -7.80
C SER A 38 -12.52 -2.77 -8.29
N GLU A 39 -11.98 -1.65 -7.83
CA GLU A 39 -10.63 -1.20 -8.19
C GLU A 39 -9.57 -2.15 -7.61
N ALA A 40 -9.73 -2.57 -6.36
CA ALA A 40 -8.86 -3.57 -5.73
C ALA A 40 -8.91 -4.90 -6.50
N GLY A 41 -10.12 -5.37 -6.85
CA GLY A 41 -10.31 -6.59 -7.62
C GLY A 41 -9.69 -6.54 -9.02
N ALA A 42 -9.83 -5.41 -9.73
CA ALA A 42 -9.22 -5.22 -11.04
C ALA A 42 -7.69 -5.21 -10.99
N ALA A 43 -7.11 -4.55 -9.97
CA ALA A 43 -5.67 -4.58 -9.74
C ALA A 43 -5.16 -6.00 -9.41
N LEU A 44 -5.90 -6.75 -8.59
CA LEU A 44 -5.56 -8.13 -8.26
C LEU A 44 -5.66 -9.06 -9.48
N ALA A 45 -6.64 -8.86 -10.35
CA ALA A 45 -6.76 -9.60 -11.61
C ALA A 45 -5.56 -9.32 -12.54
N ALA A 46 -5.22 -8.06 -12.74
CA ALA A 46 -4.05 -7.67 -13.54
C ALA A 46 -2.74 -8.21 -12.96
N LEU A 47 -2.63 -8.28 -11.63
CA LEU A 47 -1.49 -8.90 -10.96
C LEU A 47 -1.39 -10.40 -11.27
N ARG A 48 -2.51 -11.13 -11.22
CA ARG A 48 -2.56 -12.57 -11.54
C ARG A 48 -2.21 -12.84 -12.99
N GLU A 49 -2.76 -12.07 -13.91
CA GLU A 49 -2.41 -12.15 -15.34
C GLU A 49 -0.90 -11.92 -15.53
N TYR A 50 -0.33 -10.93 -14.84
CA TYR A 50 1.11 -10.70 -14.90
C TYR A 50 1.92 -11.87 -14.33
N GLN A 51 1.49 -12.48 -13.23
CA GLN A 51 2.15 -13.66 -12.64
C GLN A 51 2.22 -14.82 -13.65
N GLU A 52 1.17 -15.06 -14.44
CA GLU A 52 1.14 -16.12 -15.46
C GLU A 52 2.19 -15.91 -16.57
N THR A 53 2.59 -14.67 -16.83
CA THR A 53 3.68 -14.36 -17.77
C THR A 53 5.07 -14.66 -17.21
N GLN A 54 5.20 -14.88 -15.90
CA GLN A 54 6.48 -15.07 -15.24
C GLN A 54 6.86 -16.55 -15.14
N PRO A 55 8.16 -16.91 -15.23
CA PRO A 55 8.62 -18.28 -15.09
C PRO A 55 8.14 -18.94 -13.78
N GLY A 56 7.32 -19.98 -13.93
CA GLY A 56 6.75 -20.72 -12.80
C GLY A 56 5.67 -19.99 -12.02
N GLY A 57 5.06 -18.93 -12.58
CA GLY A 57 3.96 -18.20 -11.94
C GLY A 57 4.38 -17.31 -10.77
N LEU A 58 5.68 -17.06 -10.59
CA LEU A 58 6.23 -16.43 -9.40
C LEU A 58 6.91 -15.11 -9.73
N LEU A 59 6.55 -14.07 -8.99
CA LEU A 59 7.19 -12.75 -9.09
C LEU A 59 8.50 -12.79 -8.30
N ARG A 60 9.63 -12.87 -9.02
CA ARG A 60 10.97 -12.93 -8.46
C ARG A 60 11.85 -11.82 -9.03
N GLY A 61 12.87 -11.44 -8.27
CA GLY A 61 13.83 -10.41 -8.70
C GLY A 61 13.12 -9.13 -9.11
N ASP A 62 13.50 -8.55 -10.24
CA ASP A 62 13.01 -7.26 -10.71
C ASP A 62 11.51 -7.24 -11.03
N ALA A 63 10.90 -8.40 -11.31
CA ALA A 63 9.47 -8.50 -11.66
C ALA A 63 8.52 -8.12 -10.52
N ARG A 64 9.01 -7.97 -9.28
CA ARG A 64 8.19 -7.55 -8.12
C ARG A 64 8.30 -6.07 -7.79
N PHE A 65 9.25 -5.35 -8.43
CA PHE A 65 9.59 -3.98 -8.09
C PHE A 65 9.13 -3.03 -9.20
N LYS A 66 8.83 -1.78 -8.83
CA LYS A 66 8.40 -0.72 -9.75
C LYS A 66 7.29 -1.16 -10.72
N LEU A 67 6.32 -1.95 -10.23
CA LEU A 67 5.19 -2.43 -11.03
C LEU A 67 4.39 -1.35 -11.75
N HIS A 68 4.39 -0.12 -11.24
CA HIS A 68 3.82 1.02 -11.95
C HIS A 68 4.45 1.28 -13.33
N LEU A 69 5.68 0.83 -13.56
CA LEU A 69 6.35 0.87 -14.88
C LEU A 69 6.03 -0.35 -15.75
N LEU A 70 5.66 -1.47 -15.12
CA LEU A 70 5.45 -2.76 -15.80
C LEU A 70 3.98 -2.98 -16.16
N LEU A 71 3.06 -2.46 -15.35
CA LEU A 71 1.62 -2.74 -15.45
C LEU A 71 0.80 -1.45 -15.47
N PRO A 72 -0.02 -1.21 -16.52
CA PRO A 72 -0.92 -0.07 -16.56
C PRO A 72 -1.88 0.02 -15.38
N ALA A 73 -2.31 -1.13 -14.82
CA ALA A 73 -3.15 -1.17 -13.63
C ALA A 73 -2.45 -0.55 -12.41
N PHE A 74 -1.18 -0.89 -12.19
CA PHE A 74 -0.40 -0.34 -11.07
C PHE A 74 0.00 1.12 -11.31
N CYS A 75 0.23 1.53 -12.57
CA CYS A 75 0.41 2.93 -12.93
C CYS A 75 -0.82 3.77 -12.51
N ARG A 76 -2.03 3.28 -12.80
CA ARG A 76 -3.27 3.93 -12.36
C ARG A 76 -3.42 3.97 -10.84
N LEU A 77 -2.98 2.93 -10.12
CA LEU A 77 -3.02 2.91 -8.65
C LEU A 77 -2.11 3.98 -8.05
N VAL A 78 -0.86 4.10 -8.49
CA VAL A 78 0.07 5.11 -7.94
C VAL A 78 -0.35 6.54 -8.29
N LEU A 79 -1.13 6.71 -9.36
CA LEU A 79 -1.74 7.98 -9.76
C LEU A 79 -3.16 8.19 -9.21
N HIS A 80 -3.66 7.29 -8.34
CA HIS A 80 -5.03 7.37 -7.85
C HIS A 80 -5.24 8.67 -7.05
N PRO A 81 -6.24 9.51 -7.38
CA PRO A 81 -6.33 10.87 -6.83
C PRO A 81 -6.48 10.91 -5.31
N VAL A 82 -7.18 9.93 -4.72
CA VAL A 82 -7.30 9.82 -3.26
C VAL A 82 -5.98 9.43 -2.62
N LEU A 83 -5.20 8.56 -3.27
CA LEU A 83 -3.89 8.14 -2.77
C LEU A 83 -2.93 9.34 -2.80
N VAL A 84 -2.81 9.99 -3.95
CA VAL A 84 -1.92 11.13 -4.15
C VAL A 84 -2.27 12.24 -3.15
N ARG A 85 -3.56 12.58 -3.01
CA ARG A 85 -4.00 13.57 -2.01
C ARG A 85 -3.60 13.18 -0.59
N ALA A 86 -3.83 11.93 -0.19
CA ALA A 86 -3.49 11.45 1.15
C ALA A 86 -1.97 11.52 1.41
N VAL A 87 -1.14 11.13 0.45
CA VAL A 87 0.32 11.19 0.56
C VAL A 87 0.81 12.64 0.61
N CYS A 88 0.30 13.51 -0.28
CA CYS A 88 0.61 14.94 -0.29
C CYS A 88 0.28 15.60 1.06
N GLU A 89 -0.88 15.29 1.63
CA GLU A 89 -1.28 15.82 2.95
C GLU A 89 -0.38 15.29 4.08
N ALA A 90 -0.07 13.98 4.07
CA ALA A 90 0.80 13.37 5.07
C ALA A 90 2.23 13.93 5.05
N LEU A 91 2.75 14.25 3.87
CA LEU A 91 4.07 14.84 3.68
C LEU A 91 4.08 16.38 3.74
N GLY A 92 2.91 17.03 3.77
CA GLY A 92 2.81 18.50 3.77
C GLY A 92 3.32 19.16 2.48
N THR A 93 3.22 18.48 1.34
CA THR A 93 3.71 18.94 0.03
C THR A 93 2.59 18.89 -1.02
N PRO A 94 2.55 19.82 -1.99
CA PRO A 94 1.58 19.76 -3.09
C PRO A 94 1.88 18.63 -4.09
N ASP A 95 3.16 18.26 -4.24
CA ASP A 95 3.62 17.35 -5.28
C ASP A 95 4.48 16.23 -4.69
N VAL A 96 4.35 15.03 -5.27
CA VAL A 96 5.06 13.82 -4.83
C VAL A 96 5.52 13.00 -6.03
N LEU A 97 6.62 12.26 -5.85
CA LEU A 97 7.16 11.32 -6.82
C LEU A 97 6.95 9.88 -6.33
N CYS A 98 6.39 9.02 -7.18
CA CYS A 98 6.41 7.58 -6.92
C CYS A 98 7.81 7.01 -7.21
N TRP A 99 8.59 6.78 -6.16
CA TRP A 99 9.96 6.24 -6.28
C TRP A 99 9.99 4.74 -6.58
N SER A 100 9.11 3.98 -5.92
CA SER A 100 9.00 2.53 -6.04
C SER A 100 7.55 2.08 -5.83
N SER A 101 7.21 0.89 -6.34
CA SER A 101 5.95 0.22 -6.04
C SER A 101 6.19 -1.28 -6.01
N ASP A 102 6.02 -1.87 -4.84
CA ASP A 102 6.53 -3.21 -4.55
C ASP A 102 5.42 -4.10 -4.01
N LEU A 103 5.54 -5.41 -4.25
CA LEU A 103 4.57 -6.37 -3.73
C LEU A 103 5.07 -7.08 -2.48
N ASN A 104 4.19 -7.10 -1.50
CA ASN A 104 4.33 -7.81 -0.25
C ASN A 104 3.26 -8.90 -0.16
N VAL A 105 3.34 -9.88 -1.06
CA VAL A 105 2.42 -11.02 -1.09
C VAL A 105 2.78 -12.00 0.01
N LYS A 106 1.80 -12.34 0.86
CA LYS A 106 1.85 -13.50 1.76
C LYS A 106 0.93 -14.58 1.20
N GLU A 107 1.52 -15.68 0.75
CA GLU A 107 0.75 -16.84 0.30
C GLU A 107 0.06 -17.54 1.47
N ALA A 108 -1.02 -18.26 1.18
CA ALA A 108 -1.77 -19.00 2.19
C ALA A 108 -0.83 -19.96 2.95
N ARG A 109 -0.87 -19.89 4.29
CA ARG A 109 -0.05 -20.71 5.19
C ARG A 109 1.46 -20.50 5.03
N SER A 110 1.88 -19.36 4.47
CA SER A 110 3.30 -19.00 4.43
C SER A 110 3.88 -18.95 5.86
N PRO A 111 5.04 -19.57 6.12
CA PRO A 111 5.71 -19.46 7.42
C PRO A 111 6.49 -18.14 7.58
N THR A 112 6.51 -17.30 6.54
CA THR A 112 7.28 -16.05 6.54
C THR A 112 6.60 -14.97 7.38
N TYR A 113 7.42 -14.18 8.08
CA TYR A 113 6.96 -13.02 8.84
C TYR A 113 7.83 -11.81 8.53
N ALA A 114 7.26 -10.61 8.67
CA ALA A 114 8.01 -9.36 8.61
C ALA A 114 8.50 -9.03 10.02
N SER A 115 9.81 -9.10 10.27
CA SER A 115 10.41 -8.66 11.53
C SER A 115 10.28 -7.13 11.68
N ALA A 116 10.35 -6.61 12.89
CA ALA A 116 10.37 -5.15 13.10
C ALA A 116 11.56 -4.52 12.36
N HIS A 117 11.31 -3.48 11.55
CA HIS A 117 12.30 -2.72 10.78
C HIS A 117 11.75 -1.34 10.36
N GLN A 118 12.59 -0.52 9.72
CA GLN A 118 12.21 0.74 9.08
C GLN A 118 12.55 0.73 7.59
N ASP A 119 11.56 1.02 6.74
CA ASP A 119 11.70 1.04 5.27
C ASP A 119 12.77 2.02 4.76
N SER A 120 12.98 3.13 5.49
CA SER A 120 13.98 4.16 5.17
C SER A 120 15.39 3.58 4.99
N THR A 121 15.71 2.48 5.69
CA THR A 121 16.98 1.75 5.58
C THR A 121 17.22 1.20 4.17
N TYR A 122 16.14 0.94 3.42
CA TYR A 122 16.18 0.31 2.10
C TYR A 122 15.92 1.29 0.95
N ALA A 123 15.26 2.41 1.23
CA ALA A 123 14.88 3.39 0.21
C ALA A 123 16.10 4.14 -0.38
N ASN A 124 17.16 4.31 0.40
CA ASN A 124 18.34 5.12 0.06
C ASN A 124 17.98 6.55 -0.41
N LEU A 125 16.91 7.11 0.17
CA LEU A 125 16.42 8.47 -0.08
C LEU A 125 16.78 9.36 1.11
N LEU A 126 17.27 10.55 0.81
CA LEU A 126 17.59 11.58 1.80
C LEU A 126 16.89 12.90 1.43
N PRO A 127 16.38 13.65 2.41
CA PRO A 127 16.28 13.27 3.83
C PRO A 127 15.20 12.21 4.06
N THR A 128 15.34 11.38 5.10
CA THR A 128 14.47 10.20 5.30
C THR A 128 13.02 10.53 5.63
N ASP A 129 12.77 11.72 6.18
CA ASP A 129 11.44 12.24 6.51
C ASP A 129 10.70 12.85 5.31
N ALA A 130 11.38 13.04 4.18
CA ALA A 130 10.77 13.41 2.90
C ALA A 130 10.21 12.20 2.12
N ALA A 131 10.33 10.98 2.65
CA ALA A 131 9.84 9.76 2.05
C ALA A 131 8.75 9.10 2.92
N LEU A 132 7.74 8.52 2.28
CA LEU A 132 6.64 7.82 2.94
C LEU A 132 6.29 6.55 2.16
N THR A 133 5.99 5.46 2.89
CA THR A 133 5.44 4.22 2.31
C THR A 133 3.93 4.21 2.44
N ALA A 134 3.22 4.16 1.31
CA ALA A 134 1.78 3.96 1.29
C ALA A 134 1.43 2.49 1.07
N TRP A 135 0.82 1.85 2.07
CA TRP A 135 0.39 0.45 1.99
C TRP A 135 -1.04 0.32 1.47
N LEU A 136 -1.19 -0.23 0.26
CA LEU A 136 -2.49 -0.51 -0.36
C LEU A 136 -2.86 -1.99 -0.26
N ALA A 137 -3.97 -2.29 0.40
CA ALA A 137 -4.54 -3.62 0.44
C ALA A 137 -5.32 -3.91 -0.86
N LEU A 138 -4.87 -4.88 -1.65
CA LEU A 138 -5.59 -5.39 -2.85
C LEU A 138 -6.53 -6.55 -2.53
N SER A 139 -6.37 -7.16 -1.36
CA SER A 139 -7.24 -8.16 -0.76
C SER A 139 -7.47 -7.82 0.71
N ASP A 140 -8.44 -8.49 1.35
CA ASP A 140 -8.62 -8.35 2.79
C ASP A 140 -7.34 -8.77 3.54
N ALA A 141 -6.98 -7.98 4.55
CA ALA A 141 -5.78 -8.18 5.38
C ALA A 141 -6.18 -8.30 6.87
N PRO A 142 -6.92 -9.35 7.26
CA PRO A 142 -7.23 -9.59 8.66
C PRO A 142 -5.97 -10.04 9.43
N LEU A 143 -6.02 -10.03 10.76
CA LEU A 143 -4.86 -10.35 11.61
C LEU A 143 -4.26 -11.73 11.29
N GLU A 144 -5.10 -12.72 10.96
CA GLU A 144 -4.69 -14.07 10.58
C GLU A 144 -4.00 -14.19 9.22
N ALA A 145 -4.12 -13.18 8.34
CA ALA A 145 -3.39 -13.12 7.07
C ALA A 145 -1.93 -12.64 7.25
N GLY A 146 -1.60 -12.23 8.49
CA GLY A 146 -0.23 -12.16 9.01
C GLY A 146 0.34 -10.78 9.19
#